data_AF-M4RE23-F1
#
_entry.id   AF-M4RE23-F1
#
_cell.length_a   1.000
_cell.length_b   1.000
_cell.length_c   1.000
_cell.angle_alpha   90.00
_cell.angle_beta   90.00
_cell.angle_gamma   90.00
#
_symmetry.space_group_name_H-M   'P 1'
#
loop_
_entity.id
_entity.type
_entity.pdbx_description
1 polymer ?
#
loop_
_entity_poly.entity_id
_entity_poly.type
_entity_poly.pdbx_seq_one_letter_code
_entity_poly.pdbx_strand_id
1 'polypeptide(L)'
;MKTSADAKKMSAFANDAHAETGKEYDGTNAQDLADAFDAIYKSITATVNVFSISDTLSQWVDPVDFAGVSSGSDIDITKYVTARNGVAKLTGYRAVYNVDSRTVTVTFNGKNGITAGKSDHIDISFKIKPSDAAYSDYATKRTYPNVGEAGTGQTSADQQGYYSNDDAQMSYCALLNVNGTRTCGSTQTIKTIKYQHPVVQVQFGSIDITKNWSDGANKHAKDSVTVQLQRSAEGKSAENVGDPITLNHDNNWTWHVNGLLPGYTYTVVETSNHDRYAVTYKYGGNSSANGAELTKQMVRDDAGTLSATITNTLETASLSKEAIKVKKVIDGRDWRDSDKFKFTLTPKDPNTPTPMPEGCASKEPCTVTVDSNSPDHTKAFGNITYEAGDHDYHYYVTEQSEAVPAMHYSQARYEIVVRVRNTDGTWTAQVSSIKQLTDDNGNKPSQSGTNAPMPMTFTNKYTAVASLPLTGGATARTWLLTSGSLGVLALLLLVGLAVRKSGASLI
;
A
#
# COMPACT_ATOMS: atom_id res chain seq x y z
N MET A 1 76.89 45.27 18.02
CA MET A 1 76.21 44.69 16.84
C MET A 1 77.30 44.40 15.81
N LYS A 2 77.48 43.15 15.37
CA LYS A 2 78.37 42.86 14.23
C LYS A 2 77.55 43.11 12.96
N THR A 3 77.99 44.02 12.10
CA THR A 3 77.28 44.41 10.87
C THR A 3 78.19 44.27 9.66
N SER A 4 77.61 43.96 8.50
CA SER A 4 78.29 43.95 7.21
C SER A 4 77.47 44.73 6.20
N ALA A 5 78.13 45.49 5.33
CA ALA A 5 77.49 46.22 4.23
C ALA A 5 77.30 45.35 2.96
N ASP A 6 77.75 44.10 3.00
CA ASP A 6 77.66 43.14 1.90
C ASP A 6 76.53 42.13 2.19
N ALA A 7 75.41 42.29 1.47
CA ALA A 7 74.23 41.43 1.56
C ALA A 7 74.57 39.94 1.46
N LYS A 8 75.46 39.53 0.54
CA LYS A 8 75.80 38.10 0.40
C LYS A 8 76.49 37.51 1.64
N LYS A 9 77.20 38.35 2.41
CA LYS A 9 77.85 37.94 3.67
C LYS A 9 76.88 37.91 4.85
N MET A 10 75.84 38.74 4.83
CA MET A 10 74.81 38.76 5.86
C MET A 10 73.90 37.52 5.79
N SER A 11 73.60 37.03 4.58
CA SER A 11 72.82 35.80 4.38
C SER A 11 73.60 34.57 4.82
N ALA A 12 74.89 34.50 4.48
CA ALA A 12 75.79 33.46 4.97
C ALA A 12 75.91 33.50 6.50
N PHE A 13 76.02 34.70 7.08
CA PHE A 13 76.06 34.90 8.53
C PHE A 13 74.75 34.49 9.22
N ALA A 14 73.59 34.82 8.65
CA ALA A 14 72.29 34.42 9.18
C ALA A 14 72.14 32.88 9.21
N ASN A 15 72.66 32.19 8.20
CA ASN A 15 72.70 30.73 8.15
C ASN A 15 73.68 30.13 9.16
N ASP A 16 74.91 30.65 9.25
CA ASP A 16 75.95 30.19 10.19
C ASP A 16 75.57 30.46 11.66
N ALA A 17 74.83 31.53 11.93
CA ALA A 17 74.34 31.89 13.26
C ALA A 17 73.05 31.15 13.66
N HIS A 18 72.56 30.22 12.83
CA HIS A 18 71.31 29.50 13.03
C HIS A 18 70.10 30.42 13.27
N ALA A 19 70.01 31.54 12.55
CA ALA A 19 68.86 32.43 12.66
C ALA A 19 67.57 31.71 12.25
N GLU A 20 66.48 31.92 13.00
CA GLU A 20 65.23 31.15 12.89
C GLU A 20 64.59 31.17 11.48
N THR A 21 64.85 32.23 10.70
CA THR A 21 64.36 32.35 9.32
C THR A 21 65.43 32.15 8.25
N GLY A 22 66.71 32.01 8.63
CA GLY A 22 67.85 31.88 7.71
C GLY A 22 68.03 33.05 6.73
N LYS A 23 67.38 34.19 6.98
CA LYS A 23 67.33 35.35 6.09
C LYS A 23 67.85 36.60 6.80
N GLU A 24 68.50 37.46 6.02
CA GLU A 24 68.71 38.85 6.40
C GLU A 24 67.45 39.67 6.15
N TYR A 25 67.23 40.69 6.98
CA TYR A 25 66.18 41.68 6.77
C TYR A 25 66.80 43.05 6.56
N ASP A 26 66.28 43.79 5.58
CA ASP A 26 66.69 45.16 5.32
C ASP A 26 66.09 46.08 6.39
N GLY A 27 66.93 46.91 7.01
CA GLY A 27 66.53 47.88 8.02
C GLY A 27 66.87 49.32 7.63
N THR A 28 67.11 49.58 6.35
CA THR A 28 67.60 50.88 5.86
C THR A 28 66.53 51.98 5.88
N ASN A 29 65.25 51.62 5.96
CA ASN A 29 64.16 52.57 6.16
C ASN A 29 63.08 52.03 7.10
N ALA A 30 62.18 52.91 7.52
CA ALA A 30 61.17 52.60 8.53
C ALA A 30 60.17 51.52 8.09
N GLN A 31 59.87 51.42 6.79
CA GLN A 31 58.96 50.39 6.26
C GLN A 31 59.63 49.03 6.26
N ASP A 32 60.86 48.93 5.74
CA ASP A 32 61.61 47.66 5.71
C ASP A 32 61.92 47.16 7.13
N LEU A 33 62.21 48.08 8.05
CA LEU A 33 62.38 47.76 9.47
C LEU A 33 61.07 47.25 10.10
N ALA A 34 59.91 47.85 9.79
CA ALA A 34 58.62 47.37 10.27
C ALA A 34 58.28 45.99 9.69
N ASP A 35 58.57 45.75 8.41
CA ASP A 35 58.36 44.47 7.73
C ASP A 35 59.30 43.39 8.29
N ALA A 36 60.55 43.75 8.65
CA ALA A 36 61.48 42.88 9.35
C ALA A 36 60.95 42.47 10.73
N PHE A 37 60.45 43.43 11.51
CA PHE A 37 59.86 43.15 12.82
C PHE A 37 58.57 42.33 12.72
N ASP A 38 57.73 42.57 11.70
CA ASP A 38 56.53 41.78 11.45
C ASP A 38 56.87 40.35 10.99
N ALA A 39 57.92 40.18 10.17
CA ALA A 39 58.42 38.87 9.77
C ALA A 39 59.00 38.09 10.95
N ILE A 40 59.76 38.74 11.83
CA ILE A 40 60.23 38.15 13.10
C ILE A 40 59.04 37.81 14.00
N TYR A 41 58.07 38.71 14.14
CA TYR A 41 56.86 38.49 14.93
C TYR A 41 56.04 37.29 14.41
N LYS A 42 55.96 37.12 13.09
CA LYS A 42 55.32 35.97 12.43
C LYS A 42 56.15 34.69 12.52
N SER A 43 57.49 34.78 12.57
CA SER A 43 58.37 33.61 12.64
C SER A 43 58.45 33.00 14.04
N ILE A 44 58.22 33.79 15.09
CA ILE A 44 58.08 33.30 16.47
C ILE A 44 56.68 32.67 16.60
N THR A 45 56.51 31.45 16.08
CA THR A 45 55.30 30.59 16.13
C THR A 45 54.06 31.27 16.71
N ALA A 46 53.23 31.89 15.86
CA ALA A 46 52.00 32.54 16.28
C ALA A 46 51.00 31.52 16.85
N THR A 47 51.16 31.17 18.12
CA THR A 47 50.19 30.37 18.85
C THR A 47 49.12 31.29 19.42
N VAL A 48 47.89 30.84 19.35
CA VAL A 48 46.74 31.52 19.93
C VAL A 48 46.25 30.76 21.14
N ASN A 49 45.61 31.45 22.06
CA ASN A 49 44.81 30.82 23.10
C ASN A 49 43.34 30.98 22.75
N VAL A 50 42.66 29.88 22.47
CA VAL A 50 41.25 29.82 22.10
C VAL A 50 40.40 29.63 23.35
N PHE A 51 39.46 30.52 23.60
CA PHE A 51 38.62 30.49 24.80
C PHE A 51 37.27 29.84 24.53
N SER A 52 36.63 30.20 23.43
CA SER A 52 35.33 29.66 23.07
C SER A 52 35.08 29.72 21.57
N ILE A 53 34.17 28.85 21.13
CA ILE A 53 33.53 28.91 19.82
C ILE A 53 32.03 29.01 20.07
N SER A 54 31.36 29.95 19.42
CA SER A 54 29.91 30.10 19.49
C SER A 54 29.30 30.06 18.10
N ASP A 55 28.10 29.49 18.01
CA ASP A 55 27.33 29.35 16.78
C ASP A 55 25.85 29.61 17.07
N THR A 56 25.34 30.74 16.57
CA THR A 56 23.94 31.13 16.62
C THR A 56 23.22 30.51 15.43
N LEU A 57 22.38 29.52 15.71
CA LEU A 57 21.61 28.80 14.70
C LEU A 57 20.54 29.71 14.10
N SER A 58 20.36 29.62 12.78
CA SER A 58 19.29 30.34 12.12
C SER A 58 17.91 29.78 12.50
N GLN A 59 16.86 30.48 12.11
CA GLN A 59 15.48 29.98 12.22
C GLN A 59 15.20 28.76 11.33
N TRP A 60 16.07 28.48 10.36
CA TRP A 60 15.85 27.45 9.33
C TRP A 60 16.29 26.06 9.75
N VAL A 61 16.97 25.94 10.89
CA VAL A 61 17.47 24.65 11.39
C VAL A 61 17.19 24.48 12.86
N ASP A 62 16.83 23.28 13.27
CA ASP A 62 16.66 22.90 14.66
C ASP A 62 17.71 21.86 15.08
N PRO A 63 18.14 21.86 16.35
CA PRO A 63 19.03 20.84 16.86
C PRO A 63 18.36 19.46 16.85
N VAL A 64 19.13 18.40 16.63
CA VAL A 64 18.61 17.03 16.58
C VAL A 64 18.59 16.39 17.96
N ASP A 65 19.75 16.29 18.60
CA ASP A 65 19.91 15.47 19.82
C ASP A 65 19.42 16.18 21.11
N PHE A 66 19.08 17.47 21.01
CA PHE A 66 18.64 18.31 22.12
C PHE A 66 17.45 19.22 21.77
N ALA A 67 16.57 18.76 20.86
CA ALA A 67 15.38 19.50 20.41
C ALA A 67 14.32 19.79 21.49
N GLY A 68 14.29 19.00 22.58
CA GLY A 68 13.21 19.01 23.58
C GLY A 68 13.44 19.88 24.82
N VAL A 69 14.44 20.77 24.81
CA VAL A 69 14.77 21.61 25.97
C VAL A 69 13.87 22.85 25.99
N SER A 70 12.99 22.95 26.98
CA SER A 70 11.79 23.79 26.92
C SER A 70 11.96 25.24 27.38
N SER A 71 13.05 25.59 28.07
CA SER A 71 13.39 26.97 28.44
C SER A 71 14.69 27.02 29.24
N GLY A 72 15.48 28.07 29.07
CA GLY A 72 16.64 28.35 29.92
C GLY A 72 17.82 28.94 29.17
N SER A 73 18.55 29.84 29.84
CA SER A 73 19.88 30.26 29.43
C SER A 73 20.89 29.17 29.78
N ASP A 74 21.80 28.86 28.86
CA ASP A 74 23.00 28.04 29.10
C ASP A 74 22.76 26.57 29.50
N ILE A 75 21.86 25.90 28.79
CA ILE A 75 21.55 24.47 28.98
C ILE A 75 22.76 23.63 28.61
N ASP A 76 23.22 22.76 29.51
CA ASP A 76 24.39 21.92 29.26
C ASP A 76 24.11 20.84 28.20
N ILE A 77 24.79 20.95 27.06
CA ILE A 77 24.69 20.02 25.92
C ILE A 77 26.01 19.31 25.64
N THR A 78 26.97 19.33 26.59
CA THR A 78 28.32 18.78 26.39
C THR A 78 28.33 17.34 25.89
N LYS A 79 27.35 16.52 26.29
CA LYS A 79 27.20 15.12 25.82
C LYS A 79 26.82 14.97 24.33
N TYR A 80 26.27 16.01 23.71
CA TYR A 80 25.83 16.02 22.31
C TYR A 80 26.80 16.72 21.36
N VAL A 81 27.87 17.31 21.91
CA VAL A 81 28.89 18.02 21.17
C VAL A 81 30.19 17.24 21.21
N THR A 82 30.85 17.10 20.06
CA THR A 82 32.21 16.56 20.01
C THR A 82 33.21 17.67 19.71
N ALA A 83 34.27 17.76 20.51
CA ALA A 83 35.42 18.62 20.24
C ALA A 83 36.68 17.78 19.95
N ARG A 84 37.41 18.11 18.89
CA ARG A 84 38.64 17.41 18.47
C ARG A 84 39.73 18.39 18.07
N ASN A 85 40.99 17.94 18.15
CA ASN A 85 42.13 18.55 17.47
C ASN A 85 42.70 17.52 16.50
N GLY A 86 42.37 17.64 15.22
CA GLY A 86 42.56 16.58 14.22
C GLY A 86 41.83 15.30 14.65
N VAL A 87 42.57 14.19 14.79
CA VAL A 87 42.00 12.91 15.24
C VAL A 87 41.83 12.79 16.76
N ALA A 88 42.50 13.65 17.53
CA ALA A 88 42.50 13.57 18.98
C ALA A 88 41.25 14.23 19.57
N LYS A 89 40.55 13.54 20.47
CA LYS A 89 39.42 14.12 21.22
C LYS A 89 39.94 15.12 22.25
N LEU A 90 39.37 16.31 22.29
CA LEU A 90 39.66 17.31 23.32
C LEU A 90 38.90 17.00 24.61
N THR A 91 39.52 17.26 25.76
CA THR A 91 38.91 17.18 27.09
C THR A 91 38.88 18.57 27.72
N GLY A 92 38.08 18.74 28.78
CA GLY A 92 38.01 20.00 29.52
C GLY A 92 37.21 21.13 28.84
N TYR A 93 36.36 20.81 27.86
CA TYR A 93 35.39 21.77 27.33
C TYR A 93 34.01 21.59 27.97
N ARG A 94 33.22 22.68 27.96
CA ARG A 94 31.80 22.68 28.30
C ARG A 94 31.02 23.30 27.16
N ALA A 95 29.97 22.64 26.70
CA ALA A 95 29.08 23.15 25.67
C ALA A 95 27.71 23.49 26.25
N VAL A 96 27.21 24.67 25.93
CA VAL A 96 25.87 25.12 26.33
C VAL A 96 25.04 25.55 25.14
N TYR A 97 23.72 25.41 25.27
CA TYR A 97 22.75 25.94 24.32
C TYR A 97 21.83 26.94 25.03
N ASN A 98 21.77 28.15 24.49
CA ASN A 98 20.80 29.15 24.89
C ASN A 98 19.60 29.07 23.93
N VAL A 99 18.42 28.74 24.46
CA VAL A 99 17.20 28.52 23.66
C VAL A 99 16.70 29.84 23.05
N ASP A 100 16.74 30.92 23.82
CA ASP A 100 16.19 32.22 23.41
C ASP A 100 17.02 32.84 22.29
N SER A 101 18.35 32.75 22.39
CA SER A 101 19.27 33.24 21.35
C SER A 101 19.65 32.17 20.32
N ARG A 102 19.12 30.94 20.43
CA ARG A 102 19.47 29.78 19.59
C ARG A 102 20.98 29.55 19.44
N THR A 103 21.76 29.86 20.48
CA THR A 103 23.23 29.89 20.38
C THR A 103 23.86 28.72 21.12
N VAL A 104 24.66 27.92 20.40
CA VAL A 104 25.57 26.94 20.97
C VAL A 104 26.88 27.65 21.33
N THR A 105 27.36 27.51 22.56
CA THR A 105 28.67 28.03 22.99
C THR A 105 29.50 26.91 23.60
N VAL A 106 30.67 26.65 23.01
CA VAL A 106 31.67 25.72 23.52
C VAL A 106 32.81 26.51 24.15
N THR A 107 32.99 26.35 25.46
CA THR A 107 34.06 27.00 26.24
C THR A 107 35.13 25.99 26.61
N PHE A 108 36.39 26.32 26.37
CA PHE A 108 37.53 25.44 26.63
C PHE A 108 38.22 25.80 27.94
N ASN A 109 38.35 24.84 28.87
CA ASN A 109 39.02 24.98 30.17
C ASN A 109 38.61 26.24 30.96
N GLY A 110 37.34 26.65 30.85
CA GLY A 110 36.82 27.86 31.50
C GLY A 110 37.53 29.12 31.01
N LYS A 111 38.16 29.86 31.95
CA LYS A 111 38.92 31.09 31.62
C LYS A 111 40.29 30.81 31.03
N ASN A 112 40.76 29.56 31.08
CA ASN A 112 42.13 29.22 30.69
C ASN A 112 42.29 29.00 29.19
N GLY A 113 41.24 28.58 28.48
CA GLY A 113 41.30 28.28 27.05
C GLY A 113 42.16 27.06 26.71
N ILE A 114 42.44 26.91 25.42
CA ILE A 114 43.41 25.95 24.87
C ILE A 114 44.40 26.67 23.96
N THR A 115 45.66 26.28 24.04
CA THR A 115 46.69 26.79 23.13
C THR A 115 46.65 26.03 21.81
N ALA A 116 46.58 26.77 20.70
CA ALA A 116 46.57 26.24 19.34
C ALA A 116 47.66 26.91 18.50
N GLY A 117 48.43 26.12 17.77
CA GLY A 117 49.41 26.54 16.77
C GLY A 117 48.92 26.30 15.35
N LYS A 118 49.80 26.58 14.39
CA LYS A 118 49.50 26.52 12.94
C LYS A 118 49.08 25.14 12.43
N SER A 119 49.51 24.06 13.09
CA SER A 119 49.21 22.68 12.71
C SER A 119 47.97 22.11 13.40
N ASP A 120 47.35 22.85 14.33
CA ASP A 120 46.19 22.38 15.07
C ASP A 120 44.90 22.60 14.27
N HIS A 121 44.01 21.61 14.30
CA HIS A 121 42.73 21.59 13.61
C HIS A 121 41.62 21.36 14.63
N ILE A 122 41.13 22.44 15.25
CA ILE A 122 40.09 22.33 16.29
C ILE A 122 38.71 22.26 15.64
N ASP A 123 38.08 21.09 15.75
CA ASP A 123 36.75 20.82 15.19
C ASP A 123 35.72 20.68 16.31
N ILE A 124 34.60 21.40 16.17
CA ILE A 124 33.40 21.24 16.99
C ILE A 124 32.28 20.69 16.11
N SER A 125 31.57 19.67 16.58
CA SER A 125 30.46 19.09 15.83
C SER A 125 29.26 18.76 16.71
N PHE A 126 28.08 19.04 16.17
CA PHE A 126 26.76 18.68 16.70
C PHE A 126 25.78 18.52 15.52
N LYS A 127 24.62 17.90 15.75
CA LYS A 127 23.66 17.59 14.69
C LYS A 127 22.50 18.58 14.64
N ILE A 128 22.18 19.03 13.43
CA ILE A 128 21.03 19.88 13.09
C ILE A 128 20.18 19.24 12.00
N LYS A 129 18.94 19.70 11.86
CA LYS A 129 18.02 19.35 10.77
C LYS A 129 17.29 20.61 10.28
N PRO A 130 16.80 20.66 9.03
CA PRO A 130 15.90 21.73 8.62
C PRO A 130 14.67 21.81 9.55
N SER A 131 14.26 23.03 9.87
CA SER A 131 13.11 23.33 10.73
C SER A 131 11.79 23.29 9.95
N ASP A 132 10.66 23.25 10.66
CA ASP A 132 9.32 23.37 10.04
C ASP A 132 9.17 24.67 9.23
N ALA A 133 9.85 25.75 9.66
CA ALA A 133 9.88 27.01 8.93
C ALA A 133 10.57 26.86 7.56
N ALA A 134 11.70 26.14 7.48
CA ALA A 134 12.40 25.89 6.22
C ALA A 134 11.55 25.08 5.23
N TYR A 135 10.84 24.07 5.75
CA TYR A 135 9.91 23.26 4.96
C TYR A 135 8.73 24.08 4.44
N SER A 136 8.10 24.88 5.30
CA SER A 136 6.96 25.73 4.95
C SER A 136 7.34 26.80 3.90
N ASP A 137 8.49 27.45 4.10
CA ASP A 137 9.00 28.48 3.19
C ASP A 137 9.29 27.90 1.80
N TYR A 138 9.98 26.75 1.74
CA TYR A 138 10.31 26.12 0.47
C TYR A 138 9.08 25.55 -0.24
N ALA A 139 8.14 24.94 0.50
CA ALA A 139 6.89 24.43 -0.07
C ALA A 139 6.09 25.52 -0.81
N THR A 140 6.18 26.76 -0.31
CA THR A 140 5.50 27.93 -0.88
C THR A 140 6.30 28.57 -2.01
N LYS A 141 7.59 28.87 -1.79
CA LYS A 141 8.41 29.67 -2.72
C LYS A 141 9.08 28.85 -3.82
N ARG A 142 9.35 27.57 -3.55
CA ARG A 142 10.10 26.65 -4.44
C ARG A 142 11.49 27.16 -4.83
N THR A 143 12.07 28.05 -4.03
CA THR A 143 13.39 28.64 -4.22
C THR A 143 14.04 28.84 -2.87
N TYR A 144 15.36 28.69 -2.80
CA TYR A 144 16.11 29.03 -1.60
C TYR A 144 16.54 30.50 -1.59
N PRO A 145 16.59 31.15 -0.42
CA PRO A 145 16.97 32.55 -0.31
C PRO A 145 18.49 32.78 -0.33
N ASN A 146 19.31 31.76 -0.07
CA ASN A 146 20.75 31.92 0.11
C ASN A 146 21.57 30.96 -0.76
N VAL A 147 22.87 31.25 -0.84
CA VAL A 147 23.91 30.40 -1.42
C VAL A 147 25.01 30.20 -0.38
N GLY A 148 25.45 28.97 -0.14
CA GLY A 148 26.48 28.70 0.86
C GLY A 148 27.83 29.29 0.48
N GLU A 149 28.50 29.88 1.47
CA GLU A 149 29.77 30.55 1.26
C GLU A 149 30.90 29.56 0.94
N ALA A 150 31.93 30.04 0.23
CA ALA A 150 33.11 29.25 -0.11
C ALA A 150 33.77 28.65 1.16
N GLY A 151 34.16 27.38 1.09
CA GLY A 151 34.81 26.68 2.21
C GLY A 151 33.85 26.00 3.21
N THR A 152 32.54 26.05 2.99
CA THR A 152 31.52 25.43 3.86
C THR A 152 31.24 23.94 3.54
N GLY A 153 32.08 23.31 2.73
CA GLY A 153 31.96 21.89 2.34
C GLY A 153 31.14 21.67 1.06
N GLN A 154 31.22 20.46 0.50
CA GLN A 154 30.68 20.14 -0.85
C GLN A 154 29.16 20.25 -0.97
N THR A 155 28.42 20.03 0.12
CA THR A 155 26.95 20.09 0.14
C THR A 155 26.40 21.51 0.32
N SER A 156 27.29 22.49 0.53
CA SER A 156 26.92 23.86 0.89
C SER A 156 27.60 24.91 0.01
N ALA A 157 28.92 24.83 -0.17
CA ALA A 157 29.66 25.82 -0.93
C ALA A 157 29.11 25.94 -2.36
N ASP A 158 28.74 27.17 -2.73
CA ASP A 158 28.12 27.52 -4.02
C ASP A 158 26.79 26.80 -4.30
N GLN A 159 26.19 26.14 -3.30
CA GLN A 159 24.88 25.51 -3.38
C GLN A 159 23.80 26.45 -2.86
N GLN A 160 22.62 26.41 -3.47
CA GLN A 160 21.45 27.10 -2.95
C GLN A 160 20.91 26.39 -1.68
N GLY A 161 20.46 27.16 -0.69
CA GLY A 161 19.86 26.62 0.53
C GLY A 161 19.47 27.68 1.56
N TYR A 162 19.12 27.23 2.76
CA TYR A 162 18.92 28.08 3.92
C TYR A 162 20.17 28.11 4.77
N TYR A 163 20.65 29.29 5.18
CA TYR A 163 21.80 29.34 6.10
C TYR A 163 21.51 28.53 7.37
N SER A 164 22.46 27.70 7.79
CA SER A 164 22.33 26.93 9.04
C SER A 164 22.61 27.77 10.28
N ASN A 165 23.35 28.86 10.14
CA ASN A 165 23.71 29.77 11.20
C ASN A 165 23.46 31.23 10.79
N ASP A 166 23.15 32.07 11.77
CA ASP A 166 23.05 33.52 11.62
C ASP A 166 24.36 34.20 12.04
N ASP A 167 25.10 33.61 12.99
CA ASP A 167 26.40 34.11 13.42
C ASP A 167 27.25 33.03 14.08
N ALA A 168 28.40 32.70 13.48
CA ALA A 168 29.37 31.77 14.07
C ALA A 168 30.71 32.45 14.26
N GLN A 169 31.33 32.26 15.43
CA GLN A 169 32.57 32.94 15.77
C GLN A 169 33.47 32.20 16.76
N MET A 170 34.77 32.46 16.68
CA MET A 170 35.78 32.00 17.63
C MET A 170 36.37 33.16 18.42
N SER A 171 36.43 33.01 19.73
CA SER A 171 37.06 33.92 20.68
C SER A 171 38.47 33.45 21.03
N TYR A 172 39.47 34.28 20.81
CA TYR A 172 40.88 33.93 21.03
C TYR A 172 41.75 35.14 21.42
N CYS A 173 42.96 34.89 21.91
CA CYS A 173 44.02 35.89 22.00
C CYS A 173 45.29 35.39 21.30
N ALA A 174 46.13 36.29 20.80
CA ALA A 174 47.48 35.94 20.39
C ALA A 174 48.36 35.77 21.64
N LEU A 175 49.09 34.65 21.75
CA LEU A 175 50.02 34.42 22.84
C LEU A 175 51.36 35.06 22.52
N LEU A 176 51.85 35.89 23.43
CA LEU A 176 53.20 36.42 23.43
C LEU A 176 54.05 35.62 24.40
N ASN A 177 55.26 35.25 23.99
CA ASN A 177 56.24 34.66 24.87
C ASN A 177 57.16 35.76 25.40
N VAL A 178 56.97 36.16 26.65
CA VAL A 178 57.80 37.16 27.32
C VAL A 178 58.52 36.48 28.49
N ASN A 179 59.84 36.41 28.45
CA ASN A 179 60.68 35.79 29.49
C ASN A 179 60.26 34.35 29.85
N GLY A 180 59.87 33.55 28.86
CA GLY A 180 59.44 32.15 29.06
C GLY A 180 58.00 32.00 29.58
N THR A 181 57.28 33.09 29.79
CA THR A 181 55.86 33.07 30.18
C THR A 181 55.00 33.38 28.96
N ARG A 182 54.11 32.45 28.59
CA ARG A 182 53.14 32.63 27.51
C ARG A 182 51.90 33.34 28.06
N THR A 183 51.64 34.55 27.62
CA THR A 183 50.46 35.32 28.05
C THR A 183 49.71 35.89 26.85
N CYS A 184 48.39 36.05 26.99
CA CYS A 184 47.69 37.05 26.17
C CYS A 184 48.34 38.40 26.52
N GLY A 185 48.78 39.19 25.54
CA GLY A 185 49.53 40.44 25.78
C GLY A 185 48.89 41.36 26.83
N SER A 186 49.65 42.34 27.32
CA SER A 186 49.33 43.16 28.52
C SER A 186 47.95 43.85 28.54
N THR A 187 47.27 43.97 27.40
CA THR A 187 45.89 44.49 27.26
C THR A 187 44.80 43.44 27.14
N GLN A 188 45.11 42.14 27.23
CA GLN A 188 44.20 40.97 27.16
C GLN A 188 43.06 41.15 26.15
N THR A 189 43.34 41.73 24.99
CA THR A 189 42.32 42.01 23.98
C THR A 189 41.90 40.69 23.35
N ILE A 190 40.76 40.17 23.80
CA ILE A 190 40.08 39.05 23.18
C ILE A 190 39.68 39.49 21.76
N LYS A 191 40.13 38.73 20.77
CA LYS A 191 39.79 38.89 19.37
C LYS A 191 38.74 37.88 18.98
N THR A 192 37.99 38.22 17.94
CA THR A 192 36.94 37.38 17.38
C THR A 192 37.18 37.17 15.90
N ILE A 193 37.08 35.93 15.43
CA ILE A 193 37.04 35.57 14.01
C ILE A 193 35.64 35.04 13.71
N LYS A 194 35.03 35.54 12.63
CA LYS A 194 33.75 35.03 12.12
C LYS A 194 33.99 33.81 11.22
N TYR A 195 33.12 32.82 11.34
CA TYR A 195 33.05 31.69 10.42
C TYR A 195 32.10 32.00 9.28
N GLN A 196 32.23 31.21 8.22
CA GLN A 196 31.35 31.29 7.04
C GLN A 196 29.94 30.77 7.34
N HIS A 197 29.00 31.08 6.45
CA HIS A 197 27.61 30.63 6.54
C HIS A 197 27.34 29.41 5.62
N PRO A 198 27.24 28.18 6.17
CA PRO A 198 26.82 27.02 5.41
C PRO A 198 25.32 27.09 5.10
N VAL A 199 24.87 26.38 4.08
CA VAL A 199 23.45 26.18 3.80
C VAL A 199 23.00 24.73 3.97
N VAL A 200 21.72 24.57 4.29
CA VAL A 200 21.00 23.29 4.26
C VAL A 200 19.86 23.33 3.25
N GLN A 201 19.58 22.20 2.63
CA GLN A 201 18.44 22.00 1.75
C GLN A 201 17.37 21.14 2.44
N VAL A 202 16.12 21.32 2.02
CA VAL A 202 15.00 20.50 2.47
C VAL A 202 14.77 19.36 1.48
N GLN A 203 14.41 18.19 1.99
CA GLN A 203 14.04 17.04 1.18
C GLN A 203 12.60 16.65 1.47
N PHE A 204 11.83 16.37 0.42
CA PHE A 204 10.44 15.96 0.57
C PHE A 204 10.28 14.51 0.16
N GLY A 205 9.37 13.80 0.83
CA GLY A 205 8.95 12.48 0.38
C GLY A 205 7.98 12.58 -0.81
N SER A 206 7.72 11.43 -1.42
CA SER A 206 6.66 11.25 -2.40
C SER A 206 5.87 9.97 -2.13
N ILE A 207 4.70 9.83 -2.76
CA ILE A 207 3.85 8.63 -2.68
C ILE A 207 3.25 8.29 -4.05
N ASP A 208 3.39 7.03 -4.44
CA ASP A 208 2.67 6.41 -5.54
C ASP A 208 1.39 5.77 -5.03
N ILE A 209 0.26 6.17 -5.58
CA ILE A 209 -1.07 5.63 -5.27
C ILE A 209 -1.49 4.79 -6.47
N THR A 210 -1.89 3.54 -6.23
CA THR A 210 -2.36 2.60 -7.25
C THR A 210 -3.71 2.03 -6.85
N LYS A 211 -4.62 1.91 -7.81
CA LYS A 211 -5.95 1.34 -7.61
C LYS A 211 -6.09 0.04 -8.40
N ASN A 212 -6.51 -1.01 -7.69
CA ASN A 212 -6.74 -2.35 -8.22
C ASN A 212 -8.23 -2.72 -8.10
N TRP A 213 -8.69 -3.49 -9.08
CA TRP A 213 -10.03 -4.09 -9.13
C TRP A 213 -9.87 -5.61 -9.22
N SER A 214 -10.49 -6.36 -8.31
CA SER A 214 -10.31 -7.83 -8.24
C SER A 214 -10.84 -8.58 -9.46
N ASP A 215 -11.83 -8.01 -10.14
CA ASP A 215 -12.50 -8.53 -11.33
C ASP A 215 -11.93 -7.98 -12.65
N GLY A 216 -10.86 -7.18 -12.56
CA GLY A 216 -10.06 -6.69 -13.68
C GLY A 216 -10.39 -5.26 -14.10
N ALA A 217 -9.36 -4.42 -14.22
CA ALA A 217 -9.49 -3.00 -14.55
C ALA A 217 -10.18 -2.72 -15.91
N ASN A 218 -10.15 -3.69 -16.84
CA ASN A 218 -10.82 -3.59 -18.14
C ASN A 218 -12.35 -3.53 -18.03
N LYS A 219 -12.94 -4.07 -16.95
CA LYS A 219 -14.39 -3.94 -16.67
C LYS A 219 -14.77 -2.54 -16.19
N HIS A 220 -13.77 -1.74 -15.80
CA HIS A 220 -13.92 -0.44 -15.18
C HIS A 220 -13.48 0.72 -16.08
N ALA A 221 -13.47 0.52 -17.41
CA ALA A 221 -12.98 1.53 -18.35
C ALA A 221 -13.74 2.88 -18.30
N LYS A 222 -14.96 2.91 -17.75
CA LYS A 222 -15.80 4.11 -17.59
C LYS A 222 -15.95 4.57 -16.15
N ASP A 223 -15.31 3.86 -15.21
CA ASP A 223 -15.45 4.14 -13.80
C ASP A 223 -14.32 5.05 -13.32
N SER A 224 -14.58 5.70 -12.19
CA SER A 224 -13.61 6.51 -11.47
C SER A 224 -13.85 6.37 -9.97
N VAL A 225 -12.78 6.46 -9.19
CA VAL A 225 -12.86 6.56 -7.73
C VAL A 225 -12.18 7.82 -7.24
N THR A 226 -12.70 8.40 -6.16
CA THR A 226 -12.09 9.55 -5.51
C THR A 226 -11.33 9.10 -4.28
N VAL A 227 -10.08 9.51 -4.18
CA VAL A 227 -9.18 9.17 -3.09
C VAL A 227 -8.69 10.45 -2.44
N GLN A 228 -8.75 10.53 -1.12
CA GLN A 228 -8.18 11.62 -0.34
C GLN A 228 -6.89 11.17 0.32
N LEU A 229 -5.79 11.90 0.04
CA LEU A 229 -4.57 11.77 0.82
C LEU A 229 -4.78 12.47 2.17
N GLN A 230 -4.38 11.81 3.24
CA GLN A 230 -4.43 12.33 4.60
C GLN A 230 -3.07 12.23 5.26
N ARG A 231 -2.81 13.11 6.21
CA ARG A 231 -1.63 13.04 7.08
C ARG A 231 -2.00 13.20 8.55
N SER A 232 -1.25 12.57 9.44
CA SER A 232 -1.37 12.77 10.89
C SER A 232 0.01 12.95 11.53
N ALA A 233 0.11 13.89 12.47
CA ALA A 233 1.27 13.98 13.35
C ALA A 233 1.09 13.01 14.53
N GLU A 234 2.18 12.63 15.18
CA GLU A 234 2.13 11.74 16.36
C GLU A 234 1.18 12.30 17.44
N GLY A 235 0.21 11.48 17.86
CA GLY A 235 -0.80 11.86 18.85
C GLY A 235 -1.87 12.84 18.36
N LYS A 236 -1.92 13.17 17.07
CA LYS A 236 -2.94 14.07 16.48
C LYS A 236 -3.86 13.34 15.50
N SER A 237 -5.06 13.88 15.31
CA SER A 237 -6.01 13.42 14.29
C SER A 237 -5.46 13.64 12.88
N ALA A 238 -5.93 12.82 11.93
CA ALA A 238 -5.59 12.99 10.53
C ALA A 238 -6.28 14.21 9.91
N GLU A 239 -5.57 14.87 9.00
CA GLU A 239 -6.07 15.99 8.19
C GLU A 239 -5.87 15.70 6.70
N ASN A 240 -6.70 16.30 5.85
CA ASN A 240 -6.61 16.15 4.40
C ASN A 240 -5.41 16.92 3.84
N VAL A 241 -4.71 16.31 2.89
CA VAL A 241 -3.57 16.89 2.19
C VAL A 241 -3.94 17.10 0.74
N GLY A 242 -3.98 18.36 0.32
CA GLY A 242 -4.35 18.75 -1.04
C GLY A 242 -5.78 18.39 -1.41
N ASP A 243 -6.09 18.58 -2.69
CA ASP A 243 -7.41 18.28 -3.25
C ASP A 243 -7.64 16.75 -3.39
N PRO A 244 -8.90 16.28 -3.39
CA PRO A 244 -9.22 14.91 -3.69
C PRO A 244 -8.68 14.47 -5.07
N ILE A 245 -8.09 13.29 -5.11
CA ILE A 245 -7.46 12.69 -6.30
C ILE A 245 -8.49 11.78 -6.99
N THR A 246 -8.66 11.92 -8.31
CA THR A 246 -9.49 11.01 -9.10
C THR A 246 -8.62 9.95 -9.76
N LEU A 247 -8.89 8.68 -9.50
CA LEU A 247 -8.26 7.53 -10.17
C LEU A 247 -9.24 6.91 -11.15
N ASN A 248 -8.81 6.67 -12.38
CA ASN A 248 -9.65 6.16 -13.46
C ASN A 248 -8.81 5.45 -14.53
N HIS A 249 -9.46 5.00 -15.60
CA HIS A 249 -8.77 4.36 -16.72
C HIS A 249 -7.73 5.27 -17.40
N ASP A 250 -8.00 6.58 -17.54
CA ASP A 250 -7.14 7.51 -18.27
C ASP A 250 -5.78 7.74 -17.61
N ASN A 251 -5.71 7.68 -16.27
CA ASN A 251 -4.45 7.72 -15.52
C ASN A 251 -3.90 6.33 -15.15
N ASN A 252 -4.34 5.28 -15.87
CA ASN A 252 -3.98 3.89 -15.61
C ASN A 252 -4.21 3.47 -14.15
N TRP A 253 -5.21 4.05 -13.50
CA TRP A 253 -5.51 3.82 -12.09
C TRP A 253 -4.34 4.13 -11.14
N THR A 254 -3.50 5.10 -11.52
CA THR A 254 -2.31 5.49 -10.77
C THR A 254 -2.20 6.99 -10.59
N TRP A 255 -1.57 7.41 -9.49
CA TRP A 255 -1.28 8.82 -9.22
C TRP A 255 -0.03 8.96 -8.38
N HIS A 256 0.76 10.00 -8.67
CA HIS A 256 1.98 10.31 -7.94
C HIS A 256 1.85 11.65 -7.22
N VAL A 257 2.14 11.68 -5.92
CA VAL A 257 2.12 12.90 -5.11
C VAL A 257 3.53 13.19 -4.59
N ASN A 258 4.02 14.40 -4.84
CA ASN A 258 5.29 14.92 -4.35
C ASN A 258 5.10 15.89 -3.18
N GLY A 259 6.21 16.27 -2.53
CA GLY A 259 6.19 17.36 -1.55
C GLY A 259 5.68 16.94 -0.18
N LEU A 260 5.78 15.66 0.17
CA LEU A 260 5.38 15.16 1.48
C LEU A 260 6.35 15.66 2.54
N LEU A 261 5.81 16.34 3.55
CA LEU A 261 6.57 16.81 4.70
C LEU A 261 7.08 15.65 5.57
N PRO A 262 8.29 15.75 6.13
CA PRO A 262 8.78 14.82 7.15
C PRO A 262 7.93 14.82 8.41
N GLY A 263 8.00 13.74 9.18
CA GLY A 263 7.44 13.68 10.54
C GLY A 263 5.93 13.42 10.60
N TYR A 264 5.30 13.10 9.48
CA TYR A 264 3.88 12.76 9.38
C TYR A 264 3.65 11.33 8.93
N THR A 265 2.54 10.75 9.41
CA THR A 265 1.96 9.53 8.87
C THR A 265 1.00 9.83 7.74
N TYR A 266 1.25 9.31 6.55
CA TYR A 266 0.37 9.47 5.37
C TYR A 266 -0.49 8.23 5.14
N THR A 267 -1.77 8.45 4.88
CA THR A 267 -2.76 7.42 4.53
C THR A 267 -3.61 7.89 3.38
N VAL A 268 -4.22 6.95 2.66
CA VAL A 268 -5.20 7.25 1.62
C VAL A 268 -6.57 6.71 2.03
N VAL A 269 -7.62 7.47 1.71
CA VAL A 269 -9.01 7.06 1.94
C VAL A 269 -9.76 7.15 0.62
N GLU A 270 -10.28 6.02 0.15
CA GLU A 270 -11.18 5.98 -0.99
C GLU A 270 -12.60 6.29 -0.54
N THR A 271 -13.25 7.23 -1.24
CA THR A 271 -14.70 7.40 -1.20
C THR A 271 -15.26 6.70 -2.43
N SER A 272 -15.64 5.44 -2.25
CA SER A 272 -16.27 4.66 -3.32
C SER A 272 -17.76 4.96 -3.37
N ASN A 273 -18.29 5.10 -4.59
CA ASN A 273 -19.73 5.13 -4.87
C ASN A 273 -20.27 3.73 -5.23
N HIS A 274 -19.46 2.68 -5.11
CA HIS A 274 -19.82 1.30 -5.45
C HIS A 274 -20.04 0.47 -4.18
N ASP A 275 -21.30 0.17 -3.88
CA ASP A 275 -21.74 -0.67 -2.75
C ASP A 275 -21.48 -2.18 -2.94
N ARG A 276 -21.01 -2.57 -4.13
CA ARG A 276 -20.73 -3.97 -4.51
C ARG A 276 -19.30 -4.40 -4.23
N TYR A 277 -18.45 -3.49 -3.76
CA TYR A 277 -17.02 -3.76 -3.58
C TYR A 277 -16.57 -3.42 -2.16
N ALA A 278 -15.84 -4.36 -1.55
CA ALA A 278 -15.10 -4.12 -0.32
C ALA A 278 -13.76 -3.45 -0.62
N VAL A 279 -13.44 -2.35 0.07
CA VAL A 279 -12.20 -1.58 -0.11
C VAL A 279 -11.15 -2.04 0.89
N THR A 280 -9.93 -2.29 0.42
CA THR A 280 -8.78 -2.63 1.26
C THR A 280 -7.55 -1.82 0.87
N TYR A 281 -6.62 -1.65 1.81
CA TYR A 281 -5.44 -0.82 1.63
C TYR A 281 -4.16 -1.60 1.96
N LYS A 282 -3.13 -1.43 1.14
CA LYS A 282 -1.78 -1.93 1.38
C LYS A 282 -0.79 -0.79 1.18
N TYR A 283 0.18 -0.65 2.06
CA TYR A 283 1.23 0.35 1.94
C TYR A 283 2.61 -0.33 1.88
N GLY A 284 3.56 0.28 1.17
CA GLY A 284 4.92 -0.24 0.95
C GLY A 284 5.98 0.87 0.76
N GLY A 285 7.26 0.51 0.86
CA GLY A 285 8.44 1.40 0.72
C GLY A 285 9.75 0.63 0.95
N ASN A 286 10.92 1.28 0.80
CA ASN A 286 12.24 0.62 0.79
C ASN A 286 12.68 -0.03 2.13
N SER A 287 11.79 -0.12 3.12
CA SER A 287 12.00 -0.82 4.38
C SER A 287 10.72 -1.57 4.77
N SER A 288 10.79 -2.90 4.83
CA SER A 288 9.68 -3.81 5.18
C SER A 288 9.03 -3.46 6.51
N ALA A 289 7.89 -2.76 6.48
CA ALA A 289 6.92 -2.78 7.57
C ALA A 289 5.50 -2.47 7.04
N ASN A 290 4.54 -3.28 7.48
CA ASN A 290 3.12 -2.96 7.58
C ASN A 290 2.81 -1.45 7.68
N GLY A 291 1.82 -0.99 6.91
CA GLY A 291 1.58 0.39 6.49
C GLY A 291 1.44 1.52 7.52
N ALA A 292 1.58 1.24 8.81
CA ALA A 292 1.61 2.24 9.87
C ALA A 292 3.04 2.67 10.29
N GLU A 293 4.08 1.86 10.01
CA GLU A 293 5.47 2.11 10.41
C GLU A 293 6.32 2.80 9.32
N LEU A 294 5.95 2.63 8.04
CA LEU A 294 6.68 3.17 6.87
C LEU A 294 6.80 4.70 6.83
N THR A 295 5.91 5.41 7.54
CA THR A 295 5.80 6.87 7.46
C THR A 295 6.69 7.62 8.46
N LYS A 296 7.22 6.94 9.48
CA LYS A 296 8.13 7.55 10.45
C LYS A 296 9.57 7.69 9.94
N GLN A 297 9.97 6.92 8.91
CA GLN A 297 11.36 6.80 8.47
C GLN A 297 11.72 7.66 7.25
N MET A 298 10.75 8.16 6.50
CA MET A 298 11.04 8.86 5.24
C MET A 298 11.35 10.33 5.47
N VAL A 299 12.42 10.79 4.81
CA VAL A 299 13.09 12.12 4.85
C VAL A 299 14.38 12.18 5.68
N ARG A 300 14.78 11.13 6.42
CA ARG A 300 16.09 11.14 7.11
C ARG A 300 17.25 10.50 6.33
N ASP A 301 17.01 9.50 5.48
CA ASP A 301 18.09 8.69 4.87
C ASP A 301 17.89 8.49 3.35
N ASP A 302 17.80 9.58 2.57
CA ASP A 302 17.43 9.66 1.15
C ASP A 302 15.91 9.63 0.89
N ALA A 303 15.45 10.56 0.04
CA ALA A 303 14.05 10.81 -0.30
C ALA A 303 13.39 9.59 -0.97
N GLY A 304 12.96 8.61 -0.18
CA GLY A 304 12.22 7.45 -0.66
C GLY A 304 10.84 7.83 -1.21
N THR A 305 10.25 6.94 -2.00
CA THR A 305 8.86 7.02 -2.47
C THR A 305 8.02 5.97 -1.73
N LEU A 306 6.95 6.42 -1.07
CA LEU A 306 5.92 5.56 -0.50
C LEU A 306 5.12 4.91 -1.63
N SER A 307 4.53 3.76 -1.36
CA SER A 307 3.49 3.19 -2.20
C SER A 307 2.23 2.94 -1.37
N ALA A 308 1.07 3.23 -1.95
CA ALA A 308 -0.24 2.88 -1.45
C ALA A 308 -1.02 2.17 -2.55
N THR A 309 -1.46 0.95 -2.29
CA THR A 309 -2.34 0.18 -3.17
C THR A 309 -3.71 0.07 -2.54
N ILE A 310 -4.73 0.54 -3.25
CA ILE A 310 -6.13 0.45 -2.88
C ILE A 310 -6.75 -0.65 -3.72
N THR A 311 -7.36 -1.66 -3.10
CA THR A 311 -7.98 -2.78 -3.83
C THR A 311 -9.47 -2.85 -3.53
N ASN A 312 -10.29 -2.72 -4.58
CA ASN A 312 -11.72 -2.98 -4.50
C ASN A 312 -11.96 -4.42 -4.90
N THR A 313 -12.47 -5.20 -3.96
CA THR A 313 -12.79 -6.61 -4.15
C THR A 313 -14.29 -6.75 -4.37
N LEU A 314 -14.68 -7.28 -5.53
CA LEU A 314 -16.08 -7.54 -5.85
C LEU A 314 -16.64 -8.52 -4.82
N GLU A 315 -17.69 -8.11 -4.12
CA GLU A 315 -18.35 -8.95 -3.16
C GLU A 315 -19.20 -10.03 -3.83
N THR A 316 -19.59 -11.03 -3.06
CA THR A 316 -20.40 -12.15 -3.53
C THR A 316 -21.54 -12.46 -2.57
N ALA A 317 -22.66 -12.92 -3.10
CA ALA A 317 -23.78 -13.45 -2.33
C ALA A 317 -23.90 -14.96 -2.54
N SER A 318 -24.03 -15.73 -1.46
CA SER A 318 -24.16 -17.19 -1.53
C SER A 318 -25.59 -17.63 -1.23
N LEU A 319 -26.15 -18.44 -2.13
CA LEU A 319 -27.40 -19.16 -1.91
C LEU A 319 -27.10 -20.51 -1.25
N SER A 320 -27.76 -20.78 -0.13
CA SER A 320 -27.57 -22.00 0.66
C SER A 320 -27.84 -23.28 -0.14
N LYS A 321 -27.06 -24.34 0.14
CA LYS A 321 -27.19 -25.66 -0.51
C LYS A 321 -28.60 -26.23 -0.53
N GLU A 322 -29.41 -25.96 0.49
CA GLU A 322 -30.75 -26.52 0.64
C GLU A 322 -31.84 -25.68 -0.07
N ALA A 323 -31.47 -24.55 -0.69
CA ALA A 323 -32.43 -23.60 -1.24
C ALA A 323 -33.07 -24.05 -2.55
N ILE A 324 -32.44 -24.96 -3.31
CA ILE A 324 -33.03 -25.59 -4.51
C ILE A 324 -32.96 -27.11 -4.37
N LYS A 325 -34.12 -27.75 -4.23
CA LYS A 325 -34.27 -29.16 -3.85
C LYS A 325 -35.45 -29.79 -4.54
N VAL A 326 -35.26 -31.03 -4.99
CA VAL A 326 -36.27 -31.86 -5.62
C VAL A 326 -36.67 -33.01 -4.71
N LYS A 327 -37.90 -33.49 -4.88
CA LYS A 327 -38.44 -34.70 -4.28
C LYS A 327 -38.99 -35.60 -5.37
N LYS A 328 -38.64 -36.88 -5.30
CA LYS A 328 -39.16 -37.90 -6.22
C LYS A 328 -40.28 -38.70 -5.56
N VAL A 329 -41.35 -38.94 -6.31
CA VAL A 329 -42.45 -39.85 -5.95
C VAL A 329 -42.68 -40.84 -7.09
N ILE A 330 -42.96 -42.09 -6.75
CA ILE A 330 -43.42 -43.11 -7.70
C ILE A 330 -44.86 -43.46 -7.33
N ASP A 331 -45.79 -43.19 -8.22
CA ASP A 331 -47.18 -43.63 -8.12
C ASP A 331 -47.35 -45.00 -8.78
N GLY A 332 -48.17 -45.86 -8.18
CA GLY A 332 -48.45 -47.21 -8.69
C GLY A 332 -47.46 -48.31 -8.27
N ARG A 333 -46.38 -48.00 -7.53
CA ARG A 333 -45.54 -48.99 -6.83
C ARG A 333 -44.61 -48.37 -5.78
N ASP A 334 -44.10 -49.19 -4.87
CA ASP A 334 -43.02 -48.83 -3.95
C ASP A 334 -41.65 -48.68 -4.65
N TRP A 335 -40.76 -47.95 -3.99
CA TRP A 335 -39.35 -47.81 -4.37
C TRP A 335 -38.60 -49.15 -4.32
N ARG A 336 -37.64 -49.30 -5.23
CA ARG A 336 -36.71 -50.44 -5.29
C ARG A 336 -35.28 -49.93 -5.19
N ASP A 337 -34.37 -50.77 -4.71
CA ASP A 337 -32.95 -50.42 -4.54
C ASP A 337 -32.27 -49.99 -5.85
N SER A 338 -32.78 -50.46 -6.99
CA SER A 338 -32.28 -50.11 -8.31
C SER A 338 -32.79 -48.77 -8.84
N ASP A 339 -33.78 -48.15 -8.20
CA ASP A 339 -34.44 -46.95 -8.70
C ASP A 339 -33.53 -45.73 -8.56
N LYS A 340 -33.33 -45.04 -9.69
CA LYS A 340 -32.53 -43.82 -9.78
C LYS A 340 -33.18 -42.87 -10.76
N PHE A 341 -33.40 -41.63 -10.34
CA PHE A 341 -34.01 -40.59 -11.15
C PHE A 341 -33.15 -39.35 -11.14
N LYS A 342 -32.93 -38.78 -12.34
CA LYS A 342 -32.06 -37.62 -12.53
C LYS A 342 -32.90 -36.37 -12.75
N PHE A 343 -32.48 -35.28 -12.12
CA PHE A 343 -33.10 -33.97 -12.22
C PHE A 343 -32.08 -32.96 -12.66
N THR A 344 -32.51 -32.04 -13.52
CA THR A 344 -31.64 -31.08 -14.16
C THR A 344 -32.07 -29.66 -13.82
N LEU A 345 -31.12 -28.85 -13.36
CA LEU A 345 -31.21 -27.41 -13.21
C LEU A 345 -30.51 -26.74 -14.40
N THR A 346 -31.22 -25.89 -15.12
CA THR A 346 -30.70 -25.14 -16.29
C THR A 346 -30.95 -23.66 -16.13
N PRO A 347 -30.08 -22.77 -16.64
CA PRO A 347 -30.39 -21.35 -16.70
C PRO A 347 -31.55 -21.15 -17.68
N LYS A 348 -32.41 -20.18 -17.41
CA LYS A 348 -33.51 -19.84 -18.32
C LYS A 348 -33.02 -19.39 -19.68
N ASP A 349 -31.97 -18.56 -19.70
CA ASP A 349 -31.27 -18.15 -20.91
C ASP A 349 -29.85 -18.75 -20.90
N PRO A 350 -29.56 -19.73 -21.77
CA PRO A 350 -28.24 -20.37 -21.83
C PRO A 350 -27.15 -19.43 -22.37
N ASN A 351 -27.51 -18.32 -23.01
CA ASN A 351 -26.55 -17.37 -23.57
C ASN A 351 -26.04 -16.35 -22.55
N THR A 352 -26.78 -16.17 -21.45
CA THR A 352 -26.41 -15.26 -20.37
C THR A 352 -25.61 -16.03 -19.31
N PRO A 353 -24.37 -15.60 -18.98
CA PRO A 353 -23.58 -16.20 -17.90
C PRO A 353 -24.35 -16.19 -16.58
N THR A 354 -24.90 -17.34 -16.21
CA THR A 354 -25.71 -17.51 -15.00
C THR A 354 -24.95 -18.42 -14.05
N PRO A 355 -24.75 -18.02 -12.78
CA PRO A 355 -24.08 -18.86 -11.79
C PRO A 355 -24.78 -20.21 -11.62
N MET A 356 -23.99 -21.27 -11.47
CA MET A 356 -24.48 -22.64 -11.27
C MET A 356 -24.01 -23.21 -9.95
N PRO A 357 -24.64 -24.30 -9.46
CA PRO A 357 -24.19 -24.96 -8.25
C PRO A 357 -22.72 -25.38 -8.32
N GLU A 358 -22.05 -25.34 -7.18
CA GLU A 358 -20.65 -25.75 -7.04
C GLU A 358 -20.42 -27.16 -7.62
N GLY A 359 -19.43 -27.30 -8.49
CA GLY A 359 -19.15 -28.55 -9.21
C GLY A 359 -19.87 -28.71 -10.57
N CYS A 360 -20.80 -27.81 -10.91
CA CYS A 360 -21.42 -27.73 -12.22
C CYS A 360 -20.78 -26.60 -13.06
N ALA A 361 -20.48 -26.86 -14.32
CA ALA A 361 -19.92 -25.84 -15.20
C ALA A 361 -20.94 -24.72 -15.47
N SER A 362 -20.49 -23.46 -15.51
CA SER A 362 -21.33 -22.34 -15.92
C SER A 362 -21.71 -22.53 -17.39
N LYS A 363 -23.02 -22.71 -17.67
CA LYS A 363 -23.65 -23.03 -18.97
C LYS A 363 -23.98 -24.50 -19.25
N GLU A 364 -23.58 -25.45 -18.39
CA GLU A 364 -24.07 -26.83 -18.50
C GLU A 364 -25.25 -27.08 -17.56
N PRO A 365 -26.22 -27.93 -17.94
CA PRO A 365 -27.24 -28.42 -17.02
C PRO A 365 -26.59 -29.07 -15.79
N CYS A 366 -26.89 -28.56 -14.61
CA CYS A 366 -26.47 -29.20 -13.37
C CYS A 366 -27.44 -30.35 -13.07
N THR A 367 -26.93 -31.57 -12.90
CA THR A 367 -27.78 -32.76 -12.72
C THR A 367 -27.55 -33.41 -11.36
N VAL A 368 -28.63 -33.72 -10.65
CA VAL A 368 -28.61 -34.47 -9.40
C VAL A 368 -29.43 -35.75 -9.52
N THR A 369 -29.05 -36.77 -8.77
CA THR A 369 -29.75 -38.06 -8.72
C THR A 369 -30.45 -38.23 -7.39
N VAL A 370 -31.72 -38.62 -7.43
CA VAL A 370 -32.46 -39.18 -6.29
C VAL A 370 -32.54 -40.68 -6.49
N ASP A 371 -32.11 -41.44 -5.49
CA ASP A 371 -32.17 -42.90 -5.45
C ASP A 371 -32.87 -43.39 -4.18
N SER A 372 -33.02 -44.71 -4.04
CA SER A 372 -33.67 -45.33 -2.87
C SER A 372 -33.00 -45.03 -1.52
N ASN A 373 -31.72 -44.65 -1.53
CA ASN A 373 -30.96 -44.33 -0.33
C ASN A 373 -30.97 -42.83 0.00
N SER A 374 -31.56 -42.01 -0.87
CA SER A 374 -31.65 -40.57 -0.68
C SER A 374 -32.69 -40.26 0.43
N PRO A 375 -32.32 -39.54 1.51
CA PRO A 375 -33.25 -39.23 2.59
C PRO A 375 -34.53 -38.55 2.08
N ASP A 376 -35.69 -39.08 2.49
CA ASP A 376 -37.03 -38.67 2.07
C ASP A 376 -37.24 -38.66 0.54
N HIS A 377 -36.40 -39.38 -0.21
CA HIS A 377 -36.29 -39.31 -1.66
C HIS A 377 -36.14 -37.87 -2.17
N THR A 378 -35.30 -37.09 -1.47
CA THR A 378 -34.98 -35.70 -1.82
C THR A 378 -33.51 -35.51 -2.15
N LYS A 379 -33.22 -34.51 -3.00
CA LYS A 379 -31.85 -34.11 -3.30
C LYS A 379 -31.76 -32.63 -3.62
N ALA A 380 -30.80 -31.94 -2.99
CA ALA A 380 -30.53 -30.53 -3.25
C ALA A 380 -29.44 -30.37 -4.32
N PHE A 381 -29.50 -29.28 -5.07
CA PHE A 381 -28.54 -28.99 -6.14
C PHE A 381 -27.18 -28.47 -5.64
N GLY A 382 -27.12 -27.90 -4.43
CA GLY A 382 -25.88 -27.40 -3.84
C GLY A 382 -25.81 -25.87 -3.74
N ASN A 383 -24.68 -25.37 -3.25
CA ASN A 383 -24.44 -23.93 -3.07
C ASN A 383 -24.31 -23.25 -4.43
N ILE A 384 -24.85 -22.04 -4.57
CA ILE A 384 -24.62 -21.17 -5.73
C ILE A 384 -24.06 -19.84 -5.25
N THR A 385 -22.96 -19.37 -5.83
CA THR A 385 -22.35 -18.08 -5.51
C THR A 385 -22.60 -17.09 -6.64
N TYR A 386 -23.12 -15.92 -6.30
CA TYR A 386 -23.43 -14.84 -7.22
C TYR A 386 -22.50 -13.67 -6.97
N GLU A 387 -22.08 -12.99 -8.03
CA GLU A 387 -21.44 -11.68 -7.89
C GLU A 387 -22.45 -10.67 -7.31
N ALA A 388 -21.97 -9.76 -6.45
CA ALA A 388 -22.79 -8.69 -5.90
C ALA A 388 -23.43 -7.85 -7.02
N GLY A 389 -24.70 -7.49 -6.84
CA GLY A 389 -25.49 -6.72 -7.81
C GLY A 389 -26.97 -7.01 -7.67
N ASP A 390 -27.82 -5.98 -7.71
CA ASP A 390 -29.27 -6.16 -7.65
C ASP A 390 -29.75 -6.81 -8.96
N HIS A 391 -30.03 -8.11 -8.89
CA HIS A 391 -30.41 -8.89 -10.06
C HIS A 391 -31.25 -10.12 -9.68
N ASP A 392 -32.14 -10.50 -10.60
CA ASP A 392 -32.96 -11.70 -10.51
C ASP A 392 -32.44 -12.74 -11.53
N TYR A 393 -31.98 -13.88 -11.03
CA TYR A 393 -31.51 -15.02 -11.82
C TYR A 393 -32.60 -16.06 -11.96
N HIS A 394 -32.77 -16.57 -13.19
CA HIS A 394 -33.86 -17.49 -13.52
C HIS A 394 -33.35 -18.87 -13.91
N TYR A 395 -33.93 -19.90 -13.32
CA TYR A 395 -33.58 -21.30 -13.58
C TYR A 395 -34.80 -22.14 -13.92
N TYR A 396 -34.59 -23.24 -14.66
CA TYR A 396 -35.56 -24.30 -14.85
C TYR A 396 -35.12 -25.59 -14.19
N VAL A 397 -36.07 -26.29 -13.56
CA VAL A 397 -35.88 -27.64 -13.02
C VAL A 397 -36.82 -28.62 -13.70
N THR A 398 -36.26 -29.72 -14.21
CA THR A 398 -36.98 -30.80 -14.92
C THR A 398 -36.43 -32.17 -14.54
N GLU A 399 -37.26 -33.21 -14.67
CA GLU A 399 -36.80 -34.61 -14.61
C GLU A 399 -36.27 -35.07 -15.98
N GLN A 400 -35.20 -35.86 -15.98
CA GLN A 400 -34.71 -36.54 -17.19
C GLN A 400 -35.52 -37.81 -17.42
N SER A 401 -36.17 -37.92 -18.58
CA SER A 401 -36.85 -39.15 -18.97
C SER A 401 -35.85 -40.21 -19.44
N GLU A 402 -35.98 -41.44 -18.92
CA GLU A 402 -35.25 -42.61 -19.39
C GLU A 402 -36.25 -43.67 -19.91
N ALA A 403 -35.81 -44.57 -20.81
CA ALA A 403 -36.69 -45.56 -21.42
C ALA A 403 -36.87 -46.81 -20.53
N VAL A 404 -37.49 -46.63 -19.36
CA VAL A 404 -37.82 -47.74 -18.45
C VAL A 404 -39.21 -48.30 -18.79
N PRO A 405 -39.35 -49.62 -19.07
CA PRO A 405 -40.66 -50.21 -19.36
C PRO A 405 -41.68 -49.94 -18.25
N ALA A 406 -42.92 -49.66 -18.65
CA ALA A 406 -44.04 -49.39 -17.75
C ALA A 406 -43.91 -48.13 -16.85
N MET A 407 -42.87 -47.30 -17.04
CA MET A 407 -42.69 -46.05 -16.30
C MET A 407 -43.04 -44.82 -17.15
N HIS A 408 -43.97 -44.00 -16.68
CA HIS A 408 -44.25 -42.68 -17.22
C HIS A 408 -43.53 -41.64 -16.37
N TYR A 409 -42.54 -40.97 -16.97
CA TYR A 409 -41.74 -39.95 -16.29
C TYR A 409 -42.52 -38.64 -16.17
N SER A 410 -42.28 -37.90 -15.09
CA SER A 410 -42.89 -36.59 -14.87
C SER A 410 -42.47 -35.62 -15.97
N GLN A 411 -43.45 -34.91 -16.51
CA GLN A 411 -43.26 -33.79 -17.44
C GLN A 411 -43.36 -32.43 -16.73
N ALA A 412 -43.29 -32.43 -15.39
CA ALA A 412 -43.33 -31.20 -14.62
C ALA A 412 -42.10 -30.33 -14.92
N ARG A 413 -42.32 -29.02 -14.98
CA ARG A 413 -41.25 -28.03 -15.16
C ARG A 413 -41.46 -26.89 -14.19
N TYR A 414 -40.44 -26.57 -13.41
CA TYR A 414 -40.46 -25.46 -12.46
C TYR A 414 -39.54 -24.34 -12.93
N GLU A 415 -39.97 -23.09 -12.77
CA GLU A 415 -39.12 -21.89 -12.88
C GLU A 415 -38.80 -21.38 -11.48
N ILE A 416 -37.52 -21.16 -11.20
CA ILE A 416 -37.02 -20.62 -9.94
C ILE A 416 -36.44 -19.25 -10.21
N VAL A 417 -36.78 -18.27 -9.36
CA VAL A 417 -36.15 -16.96 -9.36
C VAL A 417 -35.33 -16.84 -8.09
N VAL A 418 -34.02 -16.60 -8.26
CA VAL A 418 -33.09 -16.28 -7.18
C VAL A 418 -32.76 -14.81 -7.27
N ARG A 419 -33.00 -14.08 -6.20
CA ARG A 419 -32.79 -12.65 -6.11
C ARG A 419 -31.53 -12.36 -5.30
N VAL A 420 -30.64 -11.56 -5.86
CA VAL A 420 -29.45 -11.04 -5.17
C VAL A 420 -29.71 -9.58 -4.82
N ARG A 421 -29.59 -9.23 -3.53
CA ARG A 421 -29.78 -7.85 -3.05
C ARG A 421 -28.87 -7.51 -1.89
N ASN A 422 -28.54 -6.23 -1.78
CA ASN A 422 -27.94 -5.65 -0.59
C ASN A 422 -29.03 -5.32 0.42
N THR A 423 -28.90 -5.86 1.63
CA THR A 423 -29.73 -5.50 2.78
C THR A 423 -28.78 -5.08 3.90
N ASP A 424 -28.90 -3.84 4.37
CA ASP A 424 -28.10 -3.27 5.47
C ASP A 424 -26.57 -3.43 5.29
N GLY A 425 -26.08 -3.25 4.06
CA GLY A 425 -24.66 -3.34 3.73
C GLY A 425 -24.16 -4.76 3.49
N THR A 426 -25.03 -5.77 3.47
CA THR A 426 -24.66 -7.17 3.20
C THR A 426 -25.38 -7.71 1.96
N TRP A 427 -24.62 -8.27 1.02
CA TRP A 427 -25.15 -8.94 -0.16
C TRP A 427 -25.69 -10.34 0.17
N THR A 428 -26.95 -10.60 -0.16
CA THR A 428 -27.62 -11.89 0.09
C THR A 428 -28.30 -12.42 -1.17
N ALA A 429 -28.30 -13.75 -1.32
CA ALA A 429 -28.98 -14.45 -2.42
C ALA A 429 -30.08 -15.34 -1.83
N GLN A 430 -31.31 -15.19 -2.30
CA GLN A 430 -32.47 -15.93 -1.78
C GLN A 430 -33.43 -16.33 -2.91
N VAL A 431 -34.09 -17.48 -2.77
CA VAL A 431 -35.18 -17.86 -3.68
C VAL A 431 -36.37 -16.95 -3.44
N SER A 432 -36.73 -16.14 -4.42
CA SER A 432 -37.86 -15.21 -4.33
C SER A 432 -39.17 -15.84 -4.80
N SER A 433 -39.12 -16.77 -5.76
CA SER A 433 -40.31 -17.48 -6.25
C SER A 433 -39.98 -18.82 -6.87
N ILE A 434 -40.90 -19.77 -6.73
CA ILE A 434 -40.90 -21.06 -7.44
C ILE A 434 -42.24 -21.19 -8.15
N LYS A 435 -42.23 -21.29 -9.47
CA LYS A 435 -43.44 -21.36 -10.29
C LYS A 435 -43.47 -22.67 -11.08
N GLN A 436 -44.51 -23.47 -10.88
CA GLN A 436 -44.76 -24.63 -11.74
C GLN A 436 -45.32 -24.17 -13.08
N LEU A 437 -44.67 -24.54 -14.17
CA LEU A 437 -45.06 -24.21 -15.55
C LEU A 437 -45.90 -25.33 -16.19
N THR A 438 -45.53 -26.58 -15.92
CA THR A 438 -46.26 -27.80 -16.33
C THR A 438 -46.40 -28.75 -15.15
N ASP A 439 -47.50 -29.50 -15.10
CA ASP A 439 -47.73 -30.58 -14.15
C ASP A 439 -47.02 -31.89 -14.58
N ASP A 440 -47.12 -32.94 -13.75
CA ASP A 440 -46.49 -34.24 -14.02
C ASP A 440 -46.93 -34.89 -15.35
N ASN A 441 -48.09 -34.50 -15.89
CA ASN A 441 -48.64 -34.98 -17.16
C ASN A 441 -48.31 -34.06 -18.35
N GLY A 442 -47.59 -32.95 -18.12
CA GLY A 442 -47.22 -31.97 -19.14
C GLY A 442 -48.30 -30.93 -19.42
N ASN A 443 -49.39 -30.91 -18.65
CA ASN A 443 -50.47 -29.95 -18.80
C ASN A 443 -50.19 -28.67 -18.01
N LYS A 444 -50.91 -27.60 -18.34
CA LYS A 444 -50.87 -26.37 -17.53
C LYS A 444 -51.42 -26.67 -16.13
N PRO A 445 -50.71 -26.29 -15.05
CA PRO A 445 -51.13 -26.61 -13.69
C PRO A 445 -52.47 -25.97 -13.34
N SER A 446 -53.33 -26.73 -12.67
CA SER A 446 -54.68 -26.32 -12.25
C SER A 446 -54.69 -25.16 -11.24
N GLN A 447 -53.56 -24.89 -10.57
CA GLN A 447 -53.34 -23.74 -9.69
C GLN A 447 -52.21 -22.86 -10.25
N SER A 448 -52.47 -22.24 -11.39
CA SER A 448 -51.53 -21.31 -12.03
C SER A 448 -51.52 -19.96 -11.28
N GLY A 449 -50.65 -19.78 -10.29
CA GLY A 449 -50.46 -18.47 -9.64
C GLY A 449 -49.84 -18.42 -8.24
N THR A 450 -49.66 -19.56 -7.57
CA THR A 450 -49.07 -19.63 -6.22
C THR A 450 -47.60 -20.07 -6.27
N ASN A 451 -46.78 -19.61 -5.31
CA ASN A 451 -45.42 -20.13 -5.12
C ASN A 451 -45.52 -21.62 -4.79
N ALA A 452 -44.95 -22.46 -5.64
CA ALA A 452 -44.91 -23.90 -5.43
C ALA A 452 -44.09 -24.24 -4.17
N PRO A 453 -44.46 -25.30 -3.44
CA PRO A 453 -43.75 -25.69 -2.23
C PRO A 453 -42.34 -26.20 -2.54
N MET A 454 -41.48 -26.09 -1.55
CA MET A 454 -40.13 -26.62 -1.54
C MET A 454 -40.07 -27.81 -0.56
N PRO A 455 -39.56 -28.99 -0.95
CA PRO A 455 -38.94 -29.33 -2.24
C PRO A 455 -39.95 -29.47 -3.40
N MET A 456 -39.49 -29.19 -4.62
CA MET A 456 -40.28 -29.39 -5.85
C MET A 456 -40.52 -30.89 -6.07
N THR A 457 -41.78 -31.30 -6.18
CA THR A 457 -42.16 -32.72 -6.27
C THR A 457 -42.37 -33.14 -7.71
N PHE A 458 -41.79 -34.28 -8.09
CA PHE A 458 -41.95 -34.89 -9.42
C PHE A 458 -42.47 -36.32 -9.27
N THR A 459 -43.63 -36.61 -9.85
CA THR A 459 -44.30 -37.91 -9.71
C THR A 459 -44.19 -38.71 -10.99
N ASN A 460 -43.53 -39.87 -10.94
CA ASN A 460 -43.60 -40.84 -12.04
C ASN A 460 -44.76 -41.79 -11.81
N LYS A 461 -45.41 -42.23 -12.88
CA LYS A 461 -46.51 -43.20 -12.80
C LYS A 461 -46.07 -44.55 -13.37
N TYR A 462 -46.14 -45.58 -12.54
CA TYR A 462 -45.89 -46.95 -12.95
C TYR A 462 -47.20 -47.66 -13.29
N THR A 463 -47.30 -48.23 -14.50
CA THR A 463 -48.48 -49.01 -14.93
C THR A 463 -48.06 -50.44 -15.23
N ALA A 464 -48.36 -51.36 -14.31
CA ALA A 464 -48.07 -52.77 -14.51
C ALA A 464 -48.82 -53.30 -15.74
N VAL A 465 -48.09 -53.79 -16.74
CA VAL A 465 -48.69 -54.62 -17.80
C VAL A 465 -48.83 -56.03 -17.26
N ALA A 466 -50.08 -56.48 -17.06
CA ALA A 466 -50.33 -57.89 -16.81
C ALA A 466 -49.95 -58.66 -18.07
N SER A 467 -48.82 -59.36 -18.05
CA SER A 467 -48.62 -60.47 -18.96
C SER A 467 -49.62 -61.55 -18.52
N LEU A 468 -50.77 -61.66 -19.19
CA LEU A 468 -51.61 -62.83 -19.02
C LEU A 468 -50.72 -64.05 -19.29
N PRO A 469 -50.57 -64.99 -18.34
CA PRO A 469 -49.94 -66.25 -18.67
C PRO A 469 -50.84 -66.95 -19.67
N LEU A 470 -50.40 -67.06 -20.92
CA LEU A 470 -50.99 -67.99 -21.88
C LEU A 470 -50.56 -69.42 -21.50
N THR A 471 -50.82 -69.84 -20.26
CA THR A 471 -50.62 -71.23 -19.81
C THR A 471 -51.86 -72.04 -20.18
N GLY A 472 -52.11 -72.15 -21.48
CA GLY A 472 -52.94 -73.21 -22.04
C GLY A 472 -52.00 -74.28 -22.60
N GLY A 473 -51.87 -75.41 -21.90
CA GLY A 473 -51.08 -76.56 -22.34
C GLY A 473 -51.48 -77.05 -23.73
N ALA A 474 -50.55 -77.70 -24.42
CA ALA A 474 -50.62 -78.08 -25.84
C ALA A 474 -51.70 -79.12 -26.23
N THR A 475 -52.77 -79.31 -25.44
CA THR A 475 -53.82 -80.32 -25.67
C THR A 475 -55.26 -79.80 -25.73
N ALA A 476 -55.49 -78.49 -25.66
CA ALA A 476 -56.84 -77.91 -25.89
C ALA A 476 -57.02 -77.27 -27.29
N ARG A 477 -56.15 -77.59 -28.26
CA ARG A 477 -56.21 -77.08 -29.64
C ARG A 477 -56.90 -78.06 -30.60
N THR A 478 -58.18 -78.40 -30.36
CA THR A 478 -58.99 -79.11 -31.37
C THR A 478 -60.51 -78.82 -31.35
N TRP A 479 -60.99 -77.69 -30.82
CA TRP A 479 -62.42 -77.35 -30.96
C TRP A 479 -62.75 -75.89 -31.34
N LEU A 480 -61.90 -75.26 -32.15
CA LEU A 480 -62.22 -73.95 -32.73
C LEU A 480 -61.88 -73.86 -34.23
N LEU A 481 -62.18 -74.92 -34.99
CA LEU A 481 -62.21 -74.88 -36.46
C LEU A 481 -63.44 -75.55 -37.13
N THR A 482 -64.46 -75.99 -36.38
CA THR A 482 -65.68 -76.56 -37.01
C THR A 482 -66.97 -76.27 -36.23
N SER A 483 -67.28 -74.99 -35.98
CA SER A 483 -68.65 -74.48 -35.92
C SER A 483 -68.59 -72.97 -35.76
N GLY A 484 -69.16 -72.24 -36.73
CA GLY A 484 -68.99 -70.80 -36.85
C GLY A 484 -69.70 -70.01 -35.76
N SER A 485 -69.04 -68.94 -35.29
CA SER A 485 -69.69 -67.66 -34.95
C SER A 485 -68.59 -66.60 -34.73
N LEU A 486 -68.87 -65.41 -35.25
CA LEU A 486 -68.10 -64.18 -35.13
C LEU A 486 -67.82 -63.80 -33.68
N GLY A 487 -66.66 -63.19 -33.40
CA GLY A 487 -66.46 -62.51 -32.12
C GLY A 487 -65.03 -62.11 -31.79
N VAL A 488 -64.58 -60.99 -32.35
CA VAL A 488 -63.62 -60.05 -31.74
C VAL A 488 -62.20 -60.59 -31.47
N LEU A 489 -61.30 -60.40 -32.43
CA LEU A 489 -59.87 -60.19 -32.14
C LEU A 489 -59.34 -59.02 -32.97
N ALA A 490 -59.79 -57.83 -32.59
CA ALA A 490 -59.27 -56.56 -33.08
C ALA A 490 -59.33 -55.53 -31.94
N LEU A 491 -58.39 -55.61 -31.00
CA LEU A 491 -58.00 -54.45 -30.21
C LEU A 491 -56.63 -54.72 -29.55
N LEU A 492 -55.76 -53.70 -29.59
CA LEU A 492 -54.42 -53.61 -29.00
C LEU A 492 -53.23 -53.97 -29.90
N LEU A 493 -53.15 -53.32 -31.07
CA LEU A 493 -51.88 -52.92 -31.68
C LEU A 493 -52.02 -51.51 -32.29
N LEU A 494 -52.18 -50.49 -31.46
CA LEU A 494 -52.00 -49.09 -31.85
C LEU A 494 -51.52 -48.30 -30.63
N VAL A 495 -50.21 -48.13 -30.47
CA VAL A 495 -49.52 -46.84 -30.30
C VAL A 495 -48.02 -47.13 -30.42
N GLY A 496 -47.42 -46.65 -31.50
CA GLY A 496 -45.97 -46.70 -31.68
C GLY A 496 -45.59 -46.50 -33.13
N LEU A 497 -45.68 -45.25 -33.62
CA LEU A 497 -44.80 -44.68 -34.67
C LEU A 497 -45.35 -43.32 -35.11
N ALA A 498 -44.78 -42.25 -34.56
CA ALA A 498 -44.76 -40.94 -35.21
C ALA A 498 -43.31 -40.44 -35.22
N VAL A 499 -42.51 -41.02 -36.11
CA VAL A 499 -41.22 -40.44 -36.51
C VAL A 499 -41.50 -39.53 -37.70
N ARG A 500 -41.32 -38.24 -37.47
CA ARG A 500 -41.46 -37.15 -38.44
C ARG A 500 -40.34 -37.28 -39.49
N LYS A 501 -40.72 -37.60 -40.73
CA LYS A 501 -39.84 -37.59 -41.90
C LYS A 501 -39.86 -36.19 -42.51
N SER A 502 -38.77 -35.44 -42.38
CA SER A 502 -38.50 -34.28 -43.24
C SER A 502 -37.63 -34.76 -44.41
N GLY A 503 -38.13 -34.60 -45.63
CA GLY A 503 -37.43 -34.92 -46.86
C GLY A 503 -38.16 -34.32 -48.05
N ALA A 504 -37.46 -33.37 -48.67
CA ALA A 504 -37.80 -32.57 -49.84
C ALA A 504 -38.59 -33.25 -50.98
N SER A 505 -39.34 -32.43 -51.72
CA SER A 505 -39.54 -32.64 -53.16
C SER A 505 -39.42 -31.31 -53.90
N LEU A 506 -38.58 -31.32 -54.93
CA LEU A 506 -38.53 -30.37 -56.03
C LEU A 506 -39.89 -30.32 -56.75
N ILE A 507 -40.31 -29.14 -57.22
CA ILE A 507 -40.13 -28.63 -58.60
C ILE A 507 -39.77 -27.14 -58.48
#